data_AF-C2MBX3-F1
#
_entry.id   AF-C2MBX3-F1
#
_cell.length_a   1.000
_cell.length_b   1.000
_cell.length_c   1.000
_cell.angle_alpha   90.00
_cell.angle_beta   90.00
_cell.angle_gamma   90.00
#
_symmetry.space_group_name_H-M   'P 1'
#
loop_
_entity.id
_entity.type
_entity.pdbx_description
1 polymer ?
#
loop_
_entity_poly.entity_id
_entity_poly.type
_entity_poly.pdbx_seq_one_letter_code
_entity_poly.pdbx_strand_id
1 'polypeptide(L)'
;MRDQKLSITYLCQQLEVSRKGYYKHTFTEQDEDVKVASVLHYCQYVRSWLPRAGVDTLQECTNKYFKGTFQVGRDWLYKVLGANDMLLRSRRRKRPPQTTKGVVNHGFQDHLNTTPKY
;
A
#
# COMPACT_ATOMS: atom_id res chain seq x y z
N MET A 1 -4.25 -0.59 -33.17
CA MET A 1 -4.11 -2.05 -33.02
C MET A 1 -5.52 -2.62 -32.87
N ARG A 2 -5.90 -3.62 -33.66
CA ARG A 2 -7.26 -4.19 -33.58
C ARG A 2 -7.30 -5.13 -32.38
N ASP A 3 -8.13 -4.84 -31.39
CA ASP A 3 -8.50 -5.79 -30.34
C ASP A 3 -9.29 -6.93 -30.98
N GLN A 4 -8.58 -7.94 -31.46
CA GLN A 4 -9.18 -9.17 -31.92
C GLN A 4 -9.61 -9.96 -30.68
N LYS A 5 -10.92 -10.02 -30.42
CA LYS A 5 -11.47 -10.84 -29.34
C LYS A 5 -11.22 -12.31 -29.64
N LEU A 6 -10.12 -12.85 -29.10
CA LEU A 6 -9.80 -14.27 -29.12
C LEU A 6 -10.83 -15.03 -28.27
N SER A 7 -11.21 -16.24 -28.69
CA SER A 7 -12.11 -17.06 -27.89
C SER A 7 -11.40 -17.57 -26.63
N ILE A 8 -12.14 -17.68 -25.53
CA ILE A 8 -11.60 -18.21 -24.26
C ILE A 8 -11.01 -19.62 -24.46
N THR A 9 -11.64 -20.43 -25.32
CA THR A 9 -11.14 -21.76 -25.69
C THR A 9 -9.76 -21.71 -26.32
N TYR A 10 -9.54 -20.78 -27.26
CA TYR A 10 -8.26 -20.61 -27.93
C TYR A 10 -7.17 -20.15 -26.96
N LEU A 11 -7.49 -19.19 -26.08
CA LEU A 11 -6.55 -18.72 -25.05
C LEU A 11 -6.17 -19.83 -24.06
N CYS A 12 -7.16 -20.60 -23.60
CA CYS A 12 -6.94 -21.73 -22.69
C CYS A 12 -6.03 -22.80 -23.33
N GLN A 13 -6.21 -23.07 -24.63
CA GLN A 13 -5.39 -24.03 -25.35
C GLN A 13 -3.95 -23.54 -25.51
N GLN A 14 -3.74 -22.26 -25.80
CA GLN A 14 -2.41 -21.68 -25.99
C GLN A 14 -1.62 -21.55 -24.68
N LEU A 15 -2.31 -21.29 -23.56
CA LEU A 15 -1.72 -21.16 -22.23
C LEU A 15 -1.66 -22.50 -21.46
N GLU A 16 -2.12 -23.59 -22.07
CA GLU A 16 -2.20 -24.92 -21.47
C GLU A 16 -3.00 -24.98 -20.15
N VAL A 17 -4.02 -24.13 -20.02
CA VAL A 17 -4.90 -24.07 -18.85
C VAL A 17 -6.27 -24.65 -19.20
N SER A 18 -6.84 -25.46 -18.30
CA SER A 18 -8.22 -25.95 -18.49
C SER A 18 -9.23 -24.80 -18.39
N ARG A 19 -10.30 -24.83 -19.20
CA ARG A 19 -11.40 -23.84 -19.10
C ARG A 19 -12.00 -23.75 -17.69
N LYS A 20 -12.09 -24.87 -16.97
CA LYS A 20 -12.53 -24.92 -15.57
C LYS A 20 -11.55 -24.18 -14.65
N GLY A 21 -10.25 -24.34 -14.88
CA GLY A 21 -9.20 -23.60 -14.18
C GLY A 21 -9.30 -22.10 -14.45
N TYR A 22 -9.50 -21.70 -15.71
CA TYR A 22 -9.70 -20.30 -16.12
C TYR A 22 -10.84 -19.66 -15.34
N TYR A 23 -12.06 -20.22 -15.40
CA TYR A 23 -13.22 -19.62 -14.72
C TYR A 23 -13.09 -19.63 -13.20
N LYS A 24 -12.46 -20.66 -12.63
CA LYS A 24 -12.16 -20.70 -11.19
C LYS A 24 -11.24 -19.55 -10.80
N HIS A 25 -10.18 -19.32 -11.57
CA HIS A 25 -9.22 -18.23 -11.32
C HIS A 25 -9.87 -16.86 -11.44
N THR A 26 -10.62 -16.63 -12.51
CA THR A 26 -11.27 -15.33 -12.74
C THR A 26 -12.29 -14.99 -11.64
N PHE A 27 -13.07 -15.97 -11.17
CA PHE A 27 -13.99 -15.74 -10.05
C PHE A 27 -13.24 -15.43 -8.76
N THR A 28 -12.17 -16.16 -8.46
CA THR A 28 -11.37 -15.90 -7.25
C THR A 28 -10.71 -14.52 -7.27
N GLU A 29 -10.20 -14.07 -8.43
CA GLU A 29 -9.61 -12.74 -8.58
C GLU A 29 -10.67 -11.64 -8.38
N GLN A 30 -11.85 -11.78 -8.98
CA GLN A 30 -12.94 -10.82 -8.82
C GLN A 30 -13.38 -10.68 -7.36
N ASP A 31 -13.50 -11.79 -6.64
CA ASP A 31 -13.85 -11.78 -5.21
C ASP A 31 -12.75 -11.11 -4.36
N GLU A 32 -11.47 -11.35 -4.69
CA GLU A 32 -10.36 -10.68 -4.02
C GLU A 32 -10.34 -9.17 -4.30
N ASP A 33 -10.58 -8.74 -5.54
CA ASP A 33 -10.62 -7.33 -5.90
C ASP A 33 -11.75 -6.57 -5.17
N VAL A 34 -12.94 -7.19 -5.08
CA VAL A 34 -14.06 -6.63 -4.32
C VAL A 34 -13.72 -6.52 -2.83
N LYS A 35 -13.05 -7.55 -2.27
CA LYS A 35 -12.57 -7.53 -0.89
C LYS A 35 -11.56 -6.41 -0.66
N VAL A 36 -10.58 -6.26 -1.55
CA VAL A 36 -9.56 -5.21 -1.50
C VAL A 36 -10.21 -3.83 -1.53
N ALA A 37 -11.09 -3.57 -2.50
CA ALA A 37 -11.78 -2.29 -2.65
C ALA A 37 -12.60 -1.94 -1.40
N SER A 38 -13.35 -2.92 -0.87
CA SER A 38 -14.18 -2.75 0.33
C SER A 38 -13.33 -2.38 1.55
N VAL A 39 -12.21 -3.08 1.76
CA VAL A 39 -11.30 -2.81 2.87
C VAL A 39 -10.61 -1.46 2.72
N LEU A 40 -10.13 -1.11 1.53
CA LEU A 40 -9.48 0.18 1.27
C LEU A 40 -10.44 1.34 1.54
N HIS A 41 -11.67 1.24 1.04
CA HIS A 41 -12.69 2.26 1.25
C HIS A 41 -12.98 2.46 2.75
N TYR A 42 -13.16 1.37 3.50
CA TYR A 42 -13.35 1.44 4.94
C TYR A 42 -12.12 2.01 5.67
N CYS A 43 -10.90 1.64 5.27
CA CYS A 43 -9.68 2.21 5.84
C CYS A 43 -9.58 3.73 5.61
N GLN A 44 -10.00 4.22 4.43
CA GLN A 44 -10.08 5.65 4.14
C GLN A 44 -11.10 6.34 5.05
N TYR A 45 -12.28 5.74 5.22
CA TYR A 45 -13.30 6.22 6.14
C TYR A 45 -12.78 6.30 7.58
N VAL A 46 -12.12 5.26 8.11
CA VAL A 46 -11.54 5.31 9.46
C VAL A 46 -10.51 6.44 9.59
N ARG A 47 -9.72 6.68 8.54
CA ARG A 47 -8.70 7.74 8.54
C ARG A 47 -9.25 9.15 8.41
N SER A 48 -10.48 9.35 7.95
CA SER A 48 -11.09 10.69 8.02
C SER A 48 -11.28 11.14 9.46
N TRP A 49 -11.48 10.19 10.38
CA TRP A 49 -11.62 10.45 11.82
C TRP A 49 -10.31 10.27 12.59
N LEU A 50 -9.47 9.32 12.16
CA LEU A 50 -8.19 8.97 12.79
C LEU A 50 -7.03 9.02 11.78
N PRO A 51 -6.51 10.23 11.44
CA PRO A 51 -5.54 10.39 10.35
C PRO A 51 -4.23 9.62 10.53
N ARG A 52 -3.87 9.29 11.77
CA ARG A 52 -2.64 8.57 12.14
C ARG A 52 -2.89 7.12 12.60
N ALA A 53 -4.05 6.55 12.28
CA ALA A 53 -4.31 5.14 12.53
C ALA A 53 -3.27 4.26 11.82
N GLY A 54 -2.54 3.48 12.63
CA GLY A 54 -1.60 2.48 12.17
C GLY A 54 -2.30 1.24 11.64
N VAL A 55 -1.54 0.32 11.03
CA VAL A 55 -2.12 -0.88 10.38
C VAL A 55 -2.81 -1.79 11.40
N ASP A 56 -2.25 -1.97 12.60
CA ASP A 56 -2.85 -2.81 13.63
C ASP A 56 -4.22 -2.28 14.07
N THR A 57 -4.32 -0.96 14.29
CA THR A 57 -5.61 -0.30 14.61
C THR A 57 -6.61 -0.42 13.47
N LEU A 58 -6.16 -0.25 12.21
CA LEU A 58 -7.03 -0.41 11.05
C LEU A 58 -7.50 -1.85 10.91
N GLN A 59 -6.64 -2.84 11.17
CA GLN A 59 -6.99 -4.25 11.12
C GLN A 59 -8.09 -4.58 12.12
N GLU A 60 -7.96 -4.10 13.36
CA GLU A 60 -8.97 -4.33 14.40
C GLU A 60 -10.31 -3.68 14.03
N CYS A 61 -10.29 -2.42 13.58
CA CYS A 61 -11.48 -1.71 13.12
C CYS A 61 -12.15 -2.43 11.94
N THR A 62 -11.36 -2.93 10.98
CA THR A 62 -11.85 -3.61 9.78
C THR A 62 -12.46 -4.96 10.14
N ASN A 63 -11.80 -5.75 11.00
CA ASN A 63 -12.32 -7.05 11.45
C ASN A 63 -13.57 -6.90 12.33
N LYS A 64 -13.70 -5.80 13.08
CA LYS A 64 -14.93 -5.47 13.81
C LYS A 64 -16.08 -5.12 12.85
N TYR A 65 -15.80 -4.36 11.80
CA TYR A 65 -16.82 -3.92 10.84
C TYR A 65 -17.30 -5.06 9.93
N PHE A 66 -16.38 -5.85 9.37
CA PHE A 66 -16.71 -6.98 8.47
C PHE A 66 -16.94 -8.30 9.21
N LYS A 67 -17.25 -8.25 10.51
CA LYS A 67 -17.48 -9.44 11.32
C LYS A 67 -18.63 -10.26 10.73
N GLY A 68 -18.34 -11.51 10.36
CA GLY A 68 -19.30 -12.43 9.74
C GLY A 68 -19.26 -12.48 8.21
N THR A 69 -18.58 -11.55 7.55
CA THR A 69 -18.36 -11.60 6.09
C THR A 69 -17.00 -12.20 5.77
N PHE A 70 -15.92 -11.60 6.25
CA PHE A 70 -14.57 -12.12 6.07
C PHE A 70 -13.62 -11.58 7.14
N GLN A 71 -12.50 -12.27 7.33
CA GLN A 71 -11.42 -11.83 8.18
C GLN A 71 -10.27 -11.25 7.34
N VAL A 72 -9.66 -10.19 7.87
CA VAL A 72 -8.50 -9.51 7.33
C VAL A 72 -7.27 -9.85 8.17
N GLY A 73 -6.33 -10.55 7.54
CA GLY A 73 -5.03 -10.86 8.12
C GLY A 73 -4.09 -9.65 8.07
N ARG A 74 -3.18 -9.57 9.05
CA ARG A 74 -2.25 -8.44 9.21
C ARG A 74 -1.36 -8.29 7.98
N ASP A 75 -0.69 -9.36 7.57
CA ASP A 75 0.30 -9.32 6.49
C ASP A 75 -0.35 -9.04 5.12
N TRP A 76 -1.56 -9.56 4.91
CA TRP A 76 -2.37 -9.23 3.72
C TRP A 76 -2.73 -7.74 3.71
N LEU A 77 -3.17 -7.19 4.85
CA LEU A 77 -3.49 -5.77 4.96
C LEU A 77 -2.27 -4.88 4.72
N TYR A 78 -1.09 -5.26 5.21
CA TYR A 78 0.16 -4.55 4.89
C TYR A 78 0.46 -4.54 3.38
N LYS A 79 0.29 -5.67 2.69
CA LYS A 79 0.49 -5.75 1.23
C LYS A 79 -0.50 -4.85 0.49
N VAL A 80 -1.79 -4.93 0.84
CA VAL A 80 -2.86 -4.14 0.21
C VAL A 80 -2.66 -2.64 0.45
N LEU A 81 -2.44 -2.21 1.70
CA LEU A 81 -2.20 -0.81 2.01
C LEU A 81 -0.88 -0.30 1.41
N GLY A 82 0.14 -1.15 1.34
CA GLY A 82 1.43 -0.83 0.73
C GLY A 82 1.32 -0.60 -0.78
N ALA A 83 0.60 -1.46 -1.48
CA ALA A 83 0.36 -1.35 -2.92
C ALA A 83 -0.47 -0.10 -3.28
N ASN A 84 -1.26 0.43 -2.34
CA ASN A 84 -2.12 1.61 -2.54
C ASN A 84 -1.56 2.89 -1.91
N ASP A 85 -0.26 2.93 -1.54
CA ASP A 85 0.39 4.07 -0.88
C ASP A 85 -0.31 4.57 0.40
N MET A 86 -1.07 3.67 1.04
CA MET A 86 -1.82 3.94 2.26
C MET A 86 -1.04 3.59 3.52
N LEU A 87 0.24 3.22 3.45
CA LEU A 87 1.05 3.07 4.66
C LEU A 87 1.50 4.44 5.19
N LEU A 88 1.42 4.64 6.51
CA LEU A 88 1.93 5.86 7.13
C LEU A 88 3.45 5.92 6.94
N ARG A 89 3.91 6.82 6.07
CA ARG A 89 5.33 7.08 5.91
C ARG A 89 5.81 7.85 7.13
N SER A 90 6.77 7.29 7.86
CA SER A 90 7.50 8.06 8.86
C SER A 90 8.18 9.20 8.13
N ARG A 91 7.74 10.44 8.39
CA ARG A 91 8.45 11.63 7.91
C ARG A 91 9.84 11.53 8.53
N ARG A 92 10.86 11.20 7.72
CA ARG A 92 12.26 11.23 8.15
C ARG A 92 12.51 12.64 8.66
N ARG A 93 12.41 12.83 9.98
CA ARG A 93 12.90 14.06 10.60
C ARG A 93 14.39 14.05 10.27
N LYS A 94 14.85 15.02 9.46
CA LYS A 94 16.28 15.23 9.28
C LYS A 94 16.85 15.31 10.70
N ARG A 95 17.74 14.39 11.06
CA ARG A 95 18.41 14.46 12.36
C ARG A 95 19.01 15.86 12.44
N PRO A 96 18.89 16.57 13.59
CA PRO A 96 19.51 17.87 13.70
C PRO A 96 21.00 17.70 13.43
N PRO A 97 21.64 18.64 12.72
CA PRO A 97 23.07 18.52 12.43
C PRO A 97 23.87 18.29 13.71
N GLN A 98 24.85 17.38 13.67
CA GLN A 98 25.76 17.15 14.80
C GLN A 98 27.08 17.88 14.57
N THR A 99 27.61 18.51 15.62
CA THR A 99 28.95 19.08 15.68
C THR A 99 29.82 18.27 16.63
N THR A 100 31.12 18.52 16.64
CA THR A 100 32.06 17.99 17.64
C THR A 100 31.69 18.29 19.09
N LYS A 101 30.77 19.25 19.35
CA LYS A 101 30.25 19.57 20.69
C LYS A 101 28.79 19.12 20.93
N GLY A 102 28.17 18.37 20.01
CA GLY A 102 26.83 17.79 20.21
C GLY A 102 25.79 18.14 19.13
N VAL A 103 24.52 17.87 19.45
CA VAL A 103 23.37 18.04 18.56
C VAL A 103 22.96 19.51 18.47
N VAL A 104 22.88 20.04 17.25
CA VAL A 104 22.55 21.45 16.99
C VAL A 104 21.09 21.57 16.56
N ASN A 105 20.30 22.38 17.28
CA ASN A 105 18.86 22.55 17.02
C ASN A 105 18.53 23.62 15.95
N HIS A 106 19.51 24.09 15.19
CA HIS A 106 19.33 25.03 14.08
C HIS A 106 20.00 24.50 12.81
N GLY A 107 19.50 24.91 11.64
CA GLY A 107 20.20 24.66 10.38
C GLY A 107 21.45 25.53 10.29
N PHE A 108 22.57 24.98 9.80
CA PHE A 108 23.72 25.81 9.48
C PHE A 108 23.36 26.72 8.32
N GLN A 109 23.69 28.01 8.44
CA GLN A 109 23.68 28.89 7.29
C GLN A 109 24.75 28.40 6.32
N ASP A 110 24.39 28.25 5.04
CA ASP A 110 25.34 27.93 3.99
C ASP A 110 26.17 29.18 3.72
N HIS A 111 27.18 29.38 4.56
CA HIS A 111 28.19 30.38 4.32
C HIS A 111 28.99 29.84 3.13
N LEU A 112 28.60 30.27 1.92
CA LEU A 112 29.38 30.11 0.70
C LEU A 112 30.86 30.33 1.06
N ASN A 113 31.63 29.24 1.13
CA ASN A 113 33.08 29.29 1.19
C ASN A 113 33.58 29.75 -0.20
N THR A 114 33.27 31.00 -0.55
CA THR A 114 33.58 31.60 -1.86
C THR A 114 35.00 32.15 -1.93
N THR A 115 35.82 31.91 -0.92
CA THR A 115 37.25 32.23 -0.98
C THR A 115 38.07 31.09 -0.38
N PRO A 116 38.95 30.42 -1.16
CA PRO A 116 39.95 29.55 -0.58
C PRO A 116 40.88 30.40 0.29
N LYS A 117 41.10 29.96 1.53
CA LYS A 117 42.13 30.55 2.39
C LYS A 117 43.47 29.99 1.92
N TYR A 118 44.20 30.82 1.18
CA TYR A 118 45.63 30.61 0.89
C TYR A 118 46.45 30.71 2.17
#